data_AF-A0A936E2S2-F1
#
_entry.id   AF-A0A936E2S2-F1
#
_cell.length_a   1.000
_cell.length_b   1.000
_cell.length_c   1.000
_cell.angle_alpha   90.00
_cell.angle_beta   90.00
_cell.angle_gamma   90.00
#
_symmetry.space_group_name_H-M   'P 1'
#
loop_
_entity.id
_entity.type
_entity.pdbx_description
1 polymer ?
#
loop_
_entity_poly.entity_id
_entity_poly.type
_entity_poly.pdbx_seq_one_letter_code
_entity_poly.pdbx_strand_id
1 'polypeptide(L)'
;MRIATPEDLNIVREAHGRGTLQIEWPNDNAVRAWAKQQAWPNPWFGFEKAFLTHMLANQANFALALQQSGLQIHLLRKEYLLSNEKIEAFDALYAARSEDGRPTSWGTLVEELREIRRAIEAGVQIQLEDGSQLSSWQGFYSWAHGRYHMLEDGYDEWIGHN
;
A
#
# COMPACT_ATOMS: atom_id res chain seq x y z
N MET A 1 7.42 -4.60 11.18
CA MET A 1 6.50 -5.58 10.55
C MET A 1 5.08 -5.23 10.95
N ARG A 2 4.10 -5.40 10.05
CA ARG A 2 2.67 -5.23 10.39
C ARG A 2 1.87 -6.45 9.93
N ILE A 3 0.76 -6.72 10.62
CA ILE A 3 -0.20 -7.76 10.20
C ILE A 3 -0.99 -7.22 8.99
N ALA A 4 -1.19 -8.07 7.99
CA ALA A 4 -2.00 -7.73 6.82
C ALA A 4 -3.47 -7.54 7.20
N THR A 5 -4.11 -6.55 6.61
CA THR A 5 -5.56 -6.32 6.68
C THR A 5 -6.22 -6.80 5.37
N PRO A 6 -7.55 -6.92 5.30
CA PRO A 6 -8.23 -7.32 4.07
C PRO A 6 -7.83 -6.48 2.86
N GLU A 7 -7.58 -5.18 3.02
CA GLU A 7 -7.22 -4.25 1.95
C GLU A 7 -5.87 -4.58 1.29
N ASP A 8 -5.02 -5.39 1.93
CA ASP A 8 -3.66 -5.68 1.49
C ASP A 8 -3.53 -6.83 0.47
N LEU A 9 -4.63 -7.32 -0.11
CA LEU A 9 -4.62 -8.48 -1.00
C LEU A 9 -3.57 -8.36 -2.10
N ASN A 10 -3.49 -7.22 -2.77
CA ASN A 10 -2.54 -7.01 -3.87
C ASN A 10 -1.08 -7.07 -3.39
N ILE A 11 -0.79 -6.48 -2.24
CA ILE A 11 0.55 -6.48 -1.63
C ILE A 11 0.96 -7.91 -1.27
N VAL A 12 0.04 -8.66 -0.67
CA VAL A 12 0.25 -10.07 -0.30
C VAL A 12 0.45 -10.94 -1.55
N ARG A 13 -0.31 -10.73 -2.62
CA ARG A 13 -0.14 -11.44 -3.90
C ARG A 13 1.25 -11.23 -4.48
N GLU A 14 1.72 -9.98 -4.50
CA GLU A 14 3.06 -9.68 -4.98
C GLU A 14 4.15 -10.30 -4.10
N ALA A 15 4.00 -10.25 -2.77
CA ALA A 15 4.94 -10.87 -1.85
C ALA A 15 4.97 -12.39 -2.01
N HIS A 16 3.82 -13.02 -2.22
CA HIS A 16 3.70 -14.45 -2.54
C HIS A 16 4.39 -14.79 -3.86
N GLY A 17 4.16 -13.99 -4.92
CA GLY A 17 4.81 -14.17 -6.23
C GLY A 17 6.33 -14.03 -6.18
N ARG A 18 6.86 -13.23 -5.25
CA ARG A 18 8.30 -13.05 -5.01
C ARG A 18 8.90 -14.06 -4.03
N GLY A 19 8.08 -14.91 -3.40
CA GLY A 19 8.54 -15.85 -2.37
C GLY A 19 8.99 -15.17 -1.07
N THR A 20 8.58 -13.92 -0.83
CA THR A 20 8.96 -13.12 0.35
C THR A 20 7.84 -13.02 1.38
N LEU A 21 6.81 -13.85 1.25
CA LEU A 21 5.66 -13.83 2.13
C LEU A 21 6.00 -14.48 3.47
N GLN A 22 5.79 -13.75 4.57
CA GLN A 22 5.92 -14.30 5.91
C GLN A 22 4.54 -14.63 6.46
N ILE A 23 4.31 -15.89 6.78
CA ILE A 23 3.04 -16.39 7.30
C ILE A 23 3.31 -17.05 8.63
N GLU A 24 2.54 -16.66 9.63
CA GLU A 24 2.39 -17.40 10.86
C GLU A 24 1.14 -18.28 10.73
N TRP A 25 1.38 -19.58 10.61
CA TRP A 25 0.33 -20.57 10.52
C TRP A 25 -0.21 -20.88 11.93
N PRO A 26 -1.53 -20.98 12.08
CA PRO A 26 -2.11 -21.57 13.28
C PRO A 26 -1.84 -23.07 13.28
N ASN A 27 -2.33 -23.78 14.30
CA ASN A 27 -2.24 -25.24 14.34
C ASN A 27 -2.80 -25.89 13.04
N ASP A 28 -2.00 -26.75 12.41
CA ASP A 28 -2.32 -27.46 11.16
C ASP A 28 -3.72 -28.10 11.15
N ASN A 29 -4.10 -28.74 12.26
CA ASN A 29 -5.40 -29.40 12.36
C ASN A 29 -6.54 -28.39 12.40
N ALA A 30 -6.33 -27.23 13.03
CA ALA A 30 -7.32 -26.17 13.12
C ALA A 30 -7.57 -25.53 11.75
N VAL A 31 -6.51 -25.15 11.03
CA VAL A 31 -6.66 -24.53 9.70
C VAL A 31 -7.21 -25.50 8.67
N ARG A 32 -6.84 -26.79 8.72
CA ARG A 32 -7.41 -27.82 7.84
C ARG A 32 -8.88 -28.11 8.15
N ALA A 33 -9.25 -28.16 9.42
CA ALA A 33 -10.64 -28.33 9.84
C ALA A 33 -11.50 -27.12 9.41
N TRP A 34 -10.98 -25.91 9.62
CA TRP A 34 -11.62 -24.67 9.15
C TRP A 34 -11.76 -24.66 7.63
N ALA A 35 -10.71 -24.96 6.88
CA ALA A 35 -10.75 -25.01 5.42
C ALA A 35 -11.81 -26.00 4.93
N LYS A 36 -11.92 -27.18 5.58
CA LYS A 36 -12.96 -28.16 5.28
C LYS A 36 -14.37 -27.61 5.55
N GLN A 37 -14.58 -26.87 6.65
CA GLN A 37 -15.87 -26.24 6.97
C GLN A 37 -16.28 -25.19 5.93
N GLN A 38 -15.31 -24.44 5.40
CA GLN A 38 -15.54 -23.43 4.36
C GLN A 38 -15.62 -24.03 2.94
N ALA A 39 -15.56 -25.37 2.80
CA ALA A 39 -15.46 -26.07 1.51
C ALA A 39 -14.24 -25.65 0.66
N TRP A 40 -13.15 -25.24 1.30
CA TRP A 40 -11.89 -24.89 0.65
C TRP A 40 -11.06 -26.15 0.30
N PRO A 41 -10.14 -26.06 -0.67
CA PRO A 41 -9.23 -27.15 -1.00
C PRO A 41 -8.45 -27.64 0.23
N ASN A 42 -8.58 -28.93 0.55
CA ASN A 42 -7.88 -29.57 1.67
C ASN A 42 -7.15 -30.86 1.23
N PRO A 43 -6.14 -30.77 0.34
CA PRO A 43 -5.39 -31.94 -0.07
C PRO A 43 -4.48 -32.44 1.06
N TRP A 44 -4.20 -33.74 1.06
CA TRP A 44 -3.27 -34.34 2.03
C TRP A 44 -1.85 -33.80 1.84
N PHE A 45 -1.37 -33.77 0.59
CA PHE A 45 -0.10 -33.18 0.19
C PHE A 45 -0.31 -31.79 -0.42
N GLY A 46 0.55 -30.82 -0.08
CA GLY A 46 0.50 -29.48 -0.65
C GLY A 46 -0.68 -28.62 -0.18
N PHE A 47 -1.20 -28.88 1.03
CA PHE A 47 -2.29 -28.11 1.63
C PHE A 47 -2.03 -26.61 1.64
N GLU A 48 -0.89 -26.17 2.17
CA GLU A 48 -0.54 -24.75 2.28
C GLU A 48 -0.59 -24.06 0.91
N LYS A 49 -0.04 -24.69 -0.14
CA LYS A 49 -0.05 -24.15 -1.49
C LYS A 49 -1.48 -24.01 -2.04
N ALA A 50 -2.31 -25.05 -1.85
CA ALA A 50 -3.71 -25.03 -2.29
C ALA A 50 -4.53 -23.99 -1.51
N PHE A 51 -4.27 -23.88 -0.20
CA PHE A 51 -4.88 -22.89 0.69
C PHE A 51 -4.54 -21.48 0.24
N LEU A 52 -3.25 -21.16 0.07
CA LEU A 52 -2.81 -19.82 -0.34
C LEU A 52 -3.34 -19.46 -1.73
N THR A 53 -3.37 -20.42 -2.66
CA THR A 53 -3.92 -20.18 -4.00
C THR A 53 -5.41 -19.84 -3.94
N HIS A 54 -6.20 -20.53 -3.11
CA HIS A 54 -7.62 -20.25 -2.94
C HIS A 54 -7.87 -18.94 -2.18
N MET A 55 -7.09 -18.71 -1.12
CA MET A 55 -7.14 -17.50 -0.30
C MET A 55 -6.85 -16.25 -1.14
N LEU A 56 -5.82 -16.29 -1.98
CA LEU A 56 -5.39 -15.16 -2.80
C LEU A 56 -6.19 -15.02 -4.10
N ALA A 57 -7.21 -15.85 -4.35
CA ALA A 57 -7.99 -15.81 -5.59
C ALA A 57 -8.84 -14.53 -5.71
N ASN A 58 -9.39 -14.02 -4.60
CA ASN A 58 -10.21 -12.82 -4.58
C ASN A 58 -10.27 -12.18 -3.18
N GLN A 59 -10.83 -10.96 -3.12
CA GLN A 59 -10.94 -10.16 -1.90
C GLN A 59 -11.76 -10.83 -0.79
N ALA A 60 -12.87 -11.48 -1.15
CA ALA A 60 -13.76 -12.12 -0.18
C ALA A 60 -13.08 -13.30 0.51
N ASN A 61 -12.41 -14.16 -0.27
CA ASN A 61 -11.64 -15.29 0.27
C ASN A 61 -10.52 -14.82 1.18
N PHE A 62 -9.79 -13.79 0.75
CA PHE A 62 -8.68 -13.23 1.51
C PHE A 62 -9.13 -12.65 2.86
N ALA A 63 -10.18 -11.83 2.85
CA ALA A 63 -10.77 -11.27 4.06
C ALA A 63 -11.25 -12.37 5.02
N LEU A 64 -11.94 -13.39 4.48
CA LEU A 64 -12.47 -14.51 5.26
C LEU A 64 -11.34 -15.30 5.94
N ALA A 65 -10.26 -15.61 5.22
CA ALA A 65 -9.11 -16.31 5.79
C ALA A 65 -8.43 -15.49 6.89
N LEU A 66 -8.13 -14.21 6.66
CA LEU A 66 -7.49 -13.36 7.66
C LEU A 66 -8.30 -13.25 8.95
N GLN A 67 -9.64 -13.20 8.85
CA GLN A 67 -10.50 -13.02 10.01
C GLN A 67 -10.76 -14.30 10.79
N GLN A 68 -10.86 -15.45 10.11
CA GLN A 68 -11.44 -16.66 10.73
C GLN A 68 -10.50 -17.87 10.75
N SER A 69 -9.50 -17.94 9.88
CA SER A 69 -8.63 -19.12 9.80
C SER A 69 -7.61 -19.18 10.94
N GLY A 70 -7.36 -18.05 11.60
CA GLY A 70 -6.29 -17.90 12.60
C GLY A 70 -4.90 -17.68 11.99
N LEU A 71 -4.76 -17.64 10.65
CA LEU A 71 -3.50 -17.28 10.01
C LEU A 71 -3.21 -15.79 10.17
N GLN A 72 -1.93 -15.47 10.40
CA GLN A 72 -1.45 -14.11 10.36
C GLN A 72 -0.42 -13.96 9.25
N ILE A 73 -0.61 -12.95 8.41
CA ILE A 73 0.34 -12.61 7.36
C ILE A 73 1.13 -11.40 7.82
N HIS A 74 2.44 -11.57 7.92
CA HIS A 74 3.37 -10.52 8.33
C HIS A 74 3.93 -9.84 7.08
N LEU A 75 3.62 -8.57 6.93
CA LEU A 75 4.20 -7.74 5.88
C LEU A 75 5.45 -7.04 6.43
N LEU A 76 6.57 -7.25 5.74
CA LEU A 76 7.74 -6.41 5.88
C LEU A 76 7.32 -4.99 5.46
N ARG A 77 7.33 -4.09 6.44
CA ARG A 77 7.03 -2.69 6.19
C ARG A 77 8.21 -2.16 5.38
N LYS A 78 8.00 -1.91 4.09
CA LYS A 78 8.97 -1.16 3.31
C LYS A 78 8.90 0.27 3.84
N GLU A 79 9.92 0.67 4.54
CA GLU A 79 10.09 2.04 5.01
C GLU A 79 10.90 2.79 3.95
N TYR A 80 10.34 3.89 3.47
CA TYR A 80 11.01 4.79 2.55
C TYR A 80 11.19 6.13 3.26
N LEU A 81 12.43 6.59 3.35
CA LEU A 81 12.72 7.92 3.87
C LEU A 81 12.54 8.93 2.74
N LEU A 82 11.59 9.84 2.90
CA LEU A 82 11.50 11.03 2.07
C LEU A 82 12.42 12.09 2.69
N SER A 83 13.59 12.27 2.10
CA SER A 83 14.58 13.25 2.58
C SER A 83 14.09 14.68 2.41
N ASN A 84 14.61 15.58 3.25
CA ASN A 84 14.37 17.02 3.12
C ASN A 84 14.79 17.55 1.74
N GLU A 85 15.86 17.01 1.15
CA GLU A 85 16.31 17.34 -0.21
C GLU A 85 15.22 17.06 -1.26
N LYS A 86 14.52 15.92 -1.13
CA LYS A 86 13.42 15.57 -2.05
C LYS A 86 12.20 16.46 -1.83
N ILE A 87 11.93 16.84 -0.58
CA ILE A 87 10.87 17.80 -0.24
C ILE A 87 11.20 19.19 -0.80
N GLU A 88 12.44 19.67 -0.66
CA GLU A 88 12.90 20.93 -1.24
C GLU A 88 12.81 20.92 -2.78
N ALA A 89 13.11 19.78 -3.41
CA ALA A 89 12.90 19.61 -4.85
C ALA A 89 11.42 19.76 -5.23
N PHE A 90 10.50 19.20 -4.43
CA PHE A 90 9.06 19.37 -4.64
C PHE A 90 8.62 20.83 -4.43
N ASP A 91 9.13 21.50 -3.40
CA ASP A 91 8.86 22.92 -3.16
C ASP A 91 9.35 23.79 -4.33
N ALA A 92 10.52 23.46 -4.90
CA ALA A 92 11.04 24.14 -6.07
C ALA A 92 10.15 23.94 -7.31
N LEU A 93 9.67 22.72 -7.56
CA LEU A 93 8.71 22.45 -8.64
C LEU A 93 7.38 23.17 -8.40
N TYR A 94 6.94 23.25 -7.15
CA TYR A 94 5.73 23.96 -6.77
C TYR A 94 5.85 25.47 -6.95
N ALA A 95 7.03 26.04 -6.67
CA ALA A 95 7.31 27.47 -6.76
C ALA A 95 7.69 27.93 -8.19
N ALA A 96 8.07 27.01 -9.08
CA ALA A 96 8.46 27.34 -10.45
C ALA A 96 7.33 28.03 -11.22
N ARG A 97 7.59 29.26 -11.67
CA ARG A 97 6.67 30.09 -12.47
C ARG A 97 7.35 30.56 -13.74
N SER A 98 6.57 30.73 -14.81
CA SER A 98 6.98 31.47 -15.99
C SER A 98 7.02 32.97 -15.71
N GLU A 99 7.56 33.75 -16.65
CA GLU A 99 7.56 35.22 -16.59
C GLU A 99 6.13 35.81 -16.45
N ASP A 100 5.12 35.12 -17.00
CA ASP A 100 3.71 35.48 -16.88
C ASP A 100 3.05 35.02 -15.57
N GLY A 101 3.83 34.49 -14.62
CA GLY A 101 3.34 34.03 -13.33
C GLY A 101 2.56 32.71 -13.38
N ARG A 102 2.61 31.96 -14.49
CA ARG A 102 1.95 30.66 -14.61
C ARG A 102 2.84 29.53 -14.10
N PRO A 103 2.27 28.49 -13.46
CA PRO A 103 3.06 27.33 -13.06
C PRO A 103 3.61 26.58 -14.27
N THR A 104 4.89 26.24 -14.23
CA THR A 104 5.58 25.54 -15.35
C THR A 104 5.88 24.08 -15.05
N SER A 105 5.91 23.70 -13.76
CA SER A 105 6.39 22.39 -13.32
C SER A 105 5.39 21.62 -12.44
N TRP A 106 4.16 22.10 -12.34
CA TRP A 106 3.12 21.45 -11.55
C TRP A 106 2.77 20.05 -12.03
N GLY A 107 2.79 19.80 -13.35
CA GLY A 107 2.59 18.45 -13.88
C GLY A 107 3.63 17.45 -13.39
N THR A 108 4.91 17.84 -13.37
CA THR A 108 6.00 17.01 -12.83
C THR A 108 5.82 16.76 -11.34
N LEU A 109 5.47 17.80 -10.58
CA LEU A 109 5.19 17.66 -9.15
C LEU A 109 4.03 16.69 -8.88
N VAL A 110 2.94 16.78 -9.63
CA VAL A 110 1.78 15.90 -9.49
C VAL A 110 2.16 14.44 -9.77
N GLU A 111 2.96 14.16 -10.80
CA GLU A 111 3.42 12.79 -11.07
C GLU A 111 4.29 12.23 -9.94
N GLU A 112 5.22 13.01 -9.42
CA GLU A 112 6.05 12.60 -8.27
C GLU A 112 5.19 12.33 -7.02
N LEU A 113 4.18 13.16 -6.77
CA LEU A 113 3.20 12.93 -5.70
C LEU A 113 2.34 11.69 -5.95
N ARG A 114 1.99 11.38 -7.21
CA ARG A 114 1.30 10.14 -7.59
C ARG A 114 2.17 8.91 -7.34
N GLU A 115 3.49 9.00 -7.53
CA GLU A 115 4.40 7.89 -7.17
C GLU A 115 4.40 7.62 -5.66
N ILE A 116 4.46 8.68 -4.84
CA ILE A 116 4.36 8.54 -3.37
C ILE A 116 3.01 7.94 -2.98
N ARG A 117 1.91 8.40 -3.60
CA ARG A 117 0.58 7.81 -3.43
C ARG A 117 0.61 6.31 -3.74
N ARG A 118 1.12 5.90 -4.90
CA ARG A 118 1.21 4.50 -5.31
C ARG A 118 2.03 3.67 -4.32
N ALA A 119 3.12 4.23 -3.78
CA ALA A 119 3.91 3.57 -2.74
C ALA A 119 3.10 3.35 -1.46
N ILE A 120 2.36 4.37 -1.01
CA ILE A 120 1.50 4.28 0.19
C ILE A 120 0.34 3.30 -0.03
N GLU A 121 -0.30 3.31 -1.21
CA GLU A 121 -1.32 2.33 -1.60
C GLU A 121 -0.75 0.91 -1.70
N ALA A 122 0.53 0.76 -2.06
CA ALA A 122 1.28 -0.50 -2.01
C ALA A 122 1.78 -0.85 -0.60
N GLY A 123 1.35 -0.12 0.43
CA GLY A 123 1.65 -0.38 1.84
C GLY A 123 3.07 -0.02 2.27
N VAL A 124 3.78 0.79 1.48
CA VAL A 124 5.04 1.41 1.88
C VAL A 124 4.73 2.50 2.91
N GLN A 125 5.46 2.49 4.04
CA GLN A 125 5.42 3.59 4.97
C GLN A 125 6.46 4.62 4.57
N ILE A 126 6.03 5.85 4.35
CA ILE A 126 6.93 6.96 4.09
C ILE A 126 7.25 7.63 5.42
N GLN A 127 8.52 7.70 5.77
CA GLN A 127 9.00 8.49 6.90
C GLN A 127 9.53 9.81 6.36
N LEU A 128 9.06 10.91 6.93
CA LEU A 128 9.62 12.23 6.71
C LEU A 128 10.82 12.41 7.64
N GLU A 129 11.82 13.17 7.20
CA GLU A 129 13.04 13.39 7.99
C GLU A 129 12.77 14.17 9.30
N ASP A 130 11.68 14.93 9.37
CA ASP A 130 11.19 15.58 10.60
C ASP A 130 10.57 14.61 11.63
N GLY A 131 10.52 13.31 11.31
CA GLY A 131 9.98 12.24 12.14
C GLY A 131 8.51 11.92 11.89
N SER A 132 7.80 12.70 11.07
CA SER A 132 6.42 12.44 10.68
C SER A 132 6.32 11.20 9.79
N GLN A 133 5.14 10.57 9.75
CA GLN A 133 4.94 9.32 9.02
C GLN A 133 3.68 9.41 8.14
N LEU A 134 3.84 9.08 6.86
CA LEU A 134 2.74 8.95 5.91
C LEU A 134 2.53 7.46 5.62
N SER A 135 1.47 6.91 6.21
CA SER A 135 1.15 5.48 6.11
C SER A 135 -0.27 5.21 5.59
N SER A 136 -0.99 6.25 5.19
CA SER A 136 -2.35 6.14 4.64
C SER A 136 -2.57 7.20 3.58
N TRP A 137 -3.49 6.91 2.65
CA TRP A 137 -3.92 7.87 1.64
C TRP A 137 -4.40 9.18 2.27
N GLN A 138 -5.25 9.09 3.30
CA GLN A 138 -5.79 10.27 3.99
C GLN A 138 -4.66 11.15 4.56
N GLY A 139 -3.68 10.53 5.24
CA GLY A 139 -2.56 11.26 5.83
C GLY A 139 -1.67 11.90 4.78
N PHE A 140 -1.39 11.19 3.68
CA PHE A 140 -0.65 11.74 2.56
C PHE A 140 -1.40 12.87 1.85
N TYR A 141 -2.69 12.72 1.61
CA TYR A 141 -3.52 13.75 0.99
C TYR A 141 -3.53 15.01 1.85
N SER A 142 -3.75 14.90 3.17
CA SER A 142 -3.70 16.06 4.07
C SER A 142 -2.34 16.73 4.09
N TRP A 143 -1.25 15.96 4.05
CA TRP A 143 0.11 16.50 3.97
C TRP A 143 0.37 17.23 2.65
N ALA A 144 0.06 16.60 1.52
CA ALA A 144 0.27 17.14 0.19
C ALA A 144 -0.60 18.39 -0.04
N HIS A 145 -1.87 18.34 0.34
CA HIS A 145 -2.79 19.46 0.24
C HIS A 145 -2.39 20.63 1.14
N GLY A 146 -1.96 20.35 2.38
CA GLY A 146 -1.46 21.40 3.27
C GLY A 146 -0.25 22.15 2.73
N ARG A 147 0.65 21.45 2.02
CA ARG A 147 1.88 22.05 1.48
C ARG A 147 1.70 22.66 0.09
N TYR A 148 0.90 22.04 -0.76
CA TYR A 148 0.73 22.38 -2.18
C TYR A 148 -0.73 22.72 -2.53
N HIS A 149 -1.43 23.44 -1.66
CA HIS A 149 -2.87 23.74 -1.77
C HIS A 149 -3.32 24.26 -3.14
N MET A 150 -2.53 25.08 -3.84
CA MET A 150 -2.93 25.66 -5.13
C MET A 150 -2.93 24.65 -6.29
N LEU A 151 -2.35 23.45 -6.11
CA LEU A 151 -2.42 22.39 -7.13
C LEU A 151 -3.86 21.93 -7.38
N GLU A 152 -4.76 22.05 -6.41
CA GLU A 152 -6.18 21.68 -6.56
C GLU A 152 -6.97 22.72 -7.39
N ASP A 153 -6.56 23.98 -7.33
CA ASP A 153 -7.23 25.09 -8.01
C ASP A 153 -6.77 25.32 -9.45
N GLY A 154 -5.59 24.80 -9.83
CA GLY A 154 -4.97 25.12 -11.12
C GLY A 154 -4.36 23.96 -11.88
N TYR A 155 -4.58 22.71 -11.45
CA TYR A 155 -4.24 21.52 -12.21
C TYR A 155 -5.39 20.51 -12.13
N ASP A 156 -6.24 20.47 -13.16
CA ASP A 156 -7.51 19.70 -13.22
C ASP A 156 -7.36 18.19 -12.91
N GLU A 157 -6.16 17.63 -13.04
CA GLU A 157 -5.86 16.23 -12.70
C GLU A 157 -5.20 16.09 -11.32
N TRP A 158 -5.82 16.66 -10.29
CA TRP A 158 -5.37 16.49 -8.91
C TRP A 158 -5.08 15.01 -8.57
N ILE A 159 -4.24 14.76 -7.56
CA ILE A 159 -3.72 13.46 -7.12
C ILE A 159 -4.84 12.42 -6.83
N GLY A 160 -6.11 12.84 -6.74
CA GLY A 160 -7.29 12.00 -6.52
C GLY A 160 -8.06 11.53 -7.76
N HIS A 161 -7.83 12.10 -8.96
CA HIS A 161 -8.59 11.73 -10.15
C HIS A 161 -7.84 10.71 -11.03
N ASN A 162 -8.51 9.58 -11.29
CA ASN A 162 -8.20 8.60 -12.34
C ASN A 162 -8.87 9.01 -13.64
#